data_AF-A0A8S3JAH6-F1
#
_entry.id   AF-A0A8S3JAH6-F1
#
_cell.length_a   1.000
_cell.length_b   1.000
_cell.length_c   1.000
_cell.angle_alpha   90.00
_cell.angle_beta   90.00
_cell.angle_gamma   90.00
#
_symmetry.space_group_name_H-M   'P 1'
#
loop_
_entity.id
_entity.type
_entity.pdbx_description
1 polymer ?
#
loop_
_entity_poly.entity_id
_entity_poly.type
_entity_poly.pdbx_seq_one_letter_code
_entity_poly.pdbx_strand_id
1 'polypeptide(L)'
;IDSLQNSLLVFISYIIIFNTVVPISLSVSIEFIRLLQSQWIDWNIKMYHEPNNVPAQARTISLNEELGQVGHIFSDKTGILTQNIITFNKCSLRRKLYGYVTDQAGNEIQYPEVRKINL
;
A
#
# COMPACT_ATOMS: atom_id res chain seq x y z
N ILE A 1 59.93 -23.33 6.32
CA ILE A 1 58.64 -23.80 5.74
C ILE A 1 57.57 -23.78 6.84
N ASP A 2 57.90 -24.31 8.02
CA ASP A 2 57.00 -24.36 9.19
C ASP A 2 56.56 -22.99 9.73
N SER A 3 57.42 -21.97 9.71
CA SER A 3 57.05 -20.60 10.14
C SER A 3 56.03 -19.93 9.20
N LEU A 4 56.16 -20.17 7.90
CA LEU A 4 55.23 -19.67 6.89
C LEU A 4 53.88 -20.41 6.99
N GLN A 5 53.91 -21.73 7.19
CA GLN A 5 52.70 -22.52 7.42
C GLN A 5 51.96 -22.08 8.68
N ASN A 6 52.67 -21.81 9.78
CA ASN A 6 52.06 -21.29 11.01
C ASN A 6 51.44 -19.90 10.82
N SER A 7 52.12 -19.00 10.10
CA SER A 7 51.56 -17.69 9.77
C SER A 7 50.28 -17.79 8.92
N LEU A 8 50.23 -18.72 7.97
CA LEU A 8 49.05 -18.96 7.14
C LEU A 8 47.90 -19.60 7.93
N LEU A 9 48.18 -20.53 8.85
CA LEU A 9 47.18 -21.12 9.72
C LEU A 9 46.54 -20.09 10.66
N VAL A 10 47.36 -19.20 11.24
CA VAL A 10 46.86 -18.09 12.06
C VAL A 10 46.01 -17.13 11.20
N PHE A 11 46.44 -16.81 9.99
CA PHE A 11 45.67 -15.98 9.06
C PHE A 11 44.31 -16.58 8.69
N ILE A 12 44.27 -17.89 8.37
CA ILE A 12 43.02 -18.62 8.09
C ILE A 12 42.13 -18.68 9.33
N SER A 13 42.70 -18.87 10.52
CA SER A 13 41.96 -18.85 11.78
C SER A 13 41.27 -17.49 12.02
N TYR A 14 41.96 -16.38 11.76
CA TYR A 14 41.34 -15.05 11.82
C TYR A 14 40.20 -14.90 10.81
N ILE A 15 40.35 -15.38 9.56
CA ILE A 15 39.27 -15.35 8.55
C ILE A 15 38.02 -16.10 9.04
N ILE A 16 38.18 -17.27 9.66
CA ILE A 16 37.06 -18.06 10.21
C ILE A 16 36.35 -17.28 11.33
N ILE A 17 37.11 -16.62 12.21
CA ILE A 17 36.52 -15.79 13.27
C ILE A 17 35.78 -14.58 12.67
N PHE A 18 36.35 -13.91 11.66
CA PHE A 18 35.67 -12.82 10.96
C PHE A 18 34.39 -13.26 10.23
N ASN A 19 34.30 -14.51 9.78
CA ASN A 19 33.07 -15.03 9.16
C ASN A 19 31.89 -15.01 10.14
N THR A 20 32.14 -15.10 11.46
CA THR A 20 31.08 -14.99 12.48
C THR A 20 30.57 -13.56 12.69
N VAL A 21 31.25 -12.53 12.14
CA VAL A 21 30.80 -11.12 12.22
C VAL A 21 29.53 -10.89 11.41
N VAL A 22 29.30 -11.64 10.33
CA VAL A 22 28.01 -11.69 9.65
C VAL A 22 27.34 -13.01 10.02
N PRO A 23 26.56 -13.04 11.11
CA PRO A 23 25.95 -14.27 11.52
C PRO A 23 24.87 -14.66 10.50
N ILE A 24 24.90 -15.92 10.07
CA ILE A 24 23.87 -16.51 9.20
C ILE A 24 22.46 -16.32 9.80
N SER A 25 22.38 -16.23 11.14
CA SER A 25 21.14 -15.97 11.85
C SER A 25 20.51 -14.60 11.53
N LEU A 26 21.29 -13.57 11.18
CA LEU A 26 20.76 -12.24 10.88
C LEU A 26 19.94 -12.26 9.59
N SER A 27 20.45 -12.91 8.54
CA SER A 27 19.73 -13.06 7.27
C SER A 27 18.42 -13.81 7.45
N VAL A 28 18.45 -14.95 8.17
CA VAL A 28 17.25 -15.75 8.45
C VAL A 28 16.25 -14.99 9.32
N SER A 29 16.72 -14.18 10.27
CA SER A 29 15.85 -13.39 11.14
C SER A 29 15.11 -12.30 10.37
N ILE A 30 15.76 -11.63 9.41
CA ILE A 30 15.11 -10.62 8.56
C ILE A 30 14.01 -11.26 7.72
N GLU A 31 14.27 -12.42 7.10
CA GLU A 31 13.25 -13.16 6.35
C GLU A 31 12.05 -13.55 7.23
N PHE A 32 12.31 -13.99 8.46
CA PHE A 32 11.26 -14.34 9.41
C PHE A 32 10.42 -13.12 9.83
N ILE A 33 11.05 -11.98 10.09
CA ILE A 33 10.34 -10.73 10.41
C ILE A 33 9.43 -10.31 9.25
N ARG A 34 9.95 -10.37 8.01
CA ARG A 34 9.15 -10.03 6.81
C ARG A 34 7.95 -10.95 6.66
N LEU A 35 8.12 -12.24 6.96
CA LEU A 35 7.02 -13.22 6.94
C LEU A 35 5.95 -12.87 7.96
N LEU A 36 6.33 -12.55 9.19
CA LEU A 36 5.39 -12.12 10.24
C LEU A 36 4.65 -10.84 9.85
N GLN A 37 5.35 -9.84 9.30
CA GLN A 37 4.75 -8.60 8.82
C GLN A 37 3.74 -8.86 7.70
N SER A 38 4.07 -9.74 6.75
CA SER A 38 3.15 -10.13 5.67
C SER A 38 1.86 -10.72 6.23
N GLN A 39 1.97 -11.62 7.22
CA GLN A 39 0.79 -12.22 7.87
C GLN A 39 -0.04 -11.20 8.65
N TRP A 40 0.60 -10.20 9.27
CA TRP A 40 -0.11 -9.12 9.94
C TRP A 40 -0.93 -8.24 9.00
N ILE A 41 -0.46 -8.02 7.77
CA ILE A 41 -1.23 -7.30 6.75
C ILE A 41 -2.48 -8.10 6.37
N ASP A 42 -2.33 -9.41 6.15
CA ASP A 42 -3.42 -10.30 5.76
C ASP A 42 -4.53 -10.40 6.83
N TRP A 43 -4.16 -10.32 8.12
CA TRP A 43 -5.12 -10.36 9.24
C TRP A 43 -5.77 -9.01 9.57
N ASN A 44 -5.43 -7.94 8.84
CA ASN A 44 -5.93 -6.62 9.16
C ASN A 44 -7.40 -6.41 8.73
N ILE A 45 -8.31 -6.35 9.72
CA ILE A 45 -9.75 -6.17 9.49
C ILE A 45 -10.08 -4.83 8.81
N LYS A 46 -9.28 -3.77 9.03
CA LYS A 46 -9.54 -2.44 8.44
C LYS A 46 -9.33 -2.41 6.93
N MET A 47 -8.57 -3.35 6.38
CA MET A 47 -8.30 -3.46 4.94
C MET A 47 -9.16 -4.55 4.28
N TYR A 48 -10.20 -5.03 4.97
CA TYR A 48 -11.15 -6.00 4.45
C TYR A 48 -12.26 -5.32 3.65
N HIS A 49 -12.45 -5.75 2.39
CA HIS A 49 -13.50 -5.23 1.53
C HIS A 49 -14.78 -6.07 1.67
N GLU A 50 -15.66 -5.67 2.58
CA GLU A 50 -16.91 -6.35 2.93
C GLU A 50 -17.84 -6.68 1.73
N PRO A 51 -18.11 -5.77 0.76
CA PRO A 51 -19.06 -6.06 -0.31
C PRO A 51 -18.65 -7.21 -1.22
N ASN A 52 -17.35 -7.45 -1.36
CA ASN A 52 -16.79 -8.50 -2.24
C ASN A 52 -16.15 -9.64 -1.44
N ASN A 53 -16.17 -9.59 -0.10
CA ASN A 53 -15.47 -10.51 0.80
C ASN A 53 -13.98 -10.74 0.43
N VAL A 54 -13.27 -9.67 0.07
CA VAL A 54 -11.86 -9.76 -0.31
C VAL A 54 -10.98 -9.16 0.80
N PRO A 55 -10.14 -9.95 1.49
CA PRO A 55 -9.14 -9.43 2.40
C PRO A 55 -7.95 -8.83 1.64
N ALA A 56 -7.19 -7.95 2.30
CA ALA A 56 -5.87 -7.58 1.83
C ALA A 56 -4.97 -8.82 1.79
N GLN A 57 -4.17 -8.96 0.74
CA GLN A 57 -3.27 -10.10 0.55
C GLN A 57 -1.89 -9.61 0.13
N ALA A 58 -0.91 -9.81 1.00
CA ALA A 58 0.49 -9.57 0.70
C ALA A 58 1.08 -10.77 -0.06
N ARG A 59 1.14 -10.66 -1.39
CA ARG A 59 1.64 -11.74 -2.27
C ARG A 59 3.17 -11.87 -2.31
N THR A 60 3.90 -10.86 -1.83
CA THR A 60 5.36 -10.81 -1.88
C THR A 60 5.90 -10.31 -0.55
N ILE A 61 6.55 -11.21 0.18
CA ILE A 61 7.03 -11.00 1.55
C ILE A 61 8.17 -9.95 1.61
N SER A 62 9.00 -9.89 0.57
CA SER A 62 10.17 -8.98 0.53
C SER A 62 9.79 -7.51 0.33
N LEU A 63 8.59 -7.21 -0.18
CA LEU A 63 8.20 -5.85 -0.55
C LEU A 63 7.67 -5.03 0.64
N ASN A 64 7.44 -5.65 1.79
CA ASN A 64 6.79 -5.03 2.94
C ASN A 64 7.55 -3.78 3.45
N GLU A 65 8.88 -3.79 3.37
CA GLU A 65 9.73 -2.67 3.78
C GLU A 65 9.74 -1.55 2.72
N GLU A 66 9.71 -1.91 1.44
CA GLU A 66 9.68 -0.96 0.32
C GLU A 66 8.37 -0.17 0.28
N LEU A 67 7.25 -0.77 0.71
CA LEU A 67 5.96 -0.08 0.83
C LEU A 67 6.03 1.16 1.73
N GLY A 68 6.88 1.16 2.76
CA GLY A 68 7.10 2.32 3.64
C GLY A 68 7.94 3.44 3.01
N GLN A 69 8.58 3.18 1.88
CA GLN A 69 9.50 4.10 1.19
C GLN A 69 8.93 4.62 -0.13
N VAL A 70 7.66 4.33 -0.44
CA VAL A 70 7.02 4.76 -1.69
C VAL A 70 6.87 6.28 -1.72
N GLY A 71 7.52 6.94 -2.68
CA GLY A 71 7.44 8.39 -2.89
C GLY A 71 6.42 8.84 -3.95
N HIS A 72 6.07 7.96 -4.89
CA HIS A 72 5.13 8.25 -5.97
C HIS A 72 4.14 7.11 -6.16
N ILE A 73 2.87 7.46 -6.29
CA ILE A 73 1.77 6.52 -6.55
C ILE A 73 1.26 6.80 -7.96
N PHE A 74 1.39 5.81 -8.84
CA PHE A 74 0.75 5.83 -10.14
C PHE A 74 -0.59 5.10 -10.03
N SER A 75 -1.68 5.80 -10.32
CA SER A 75 -3.03 5.24 -10.25
C SER A 75 -3.68 5.25 -11.63
N ASP A 76 -4.31 4.14 -11.99
CA ASP A 76 -5.17 4.07 -13.16
C ASP A 76 -6.51 4.76 -12.87
N LYS A 77 -7.16 5.28 -13.91
CA LYS A 77 -8.42 6.00 -13.79
C LYS A 77 -9.59 5.02 -13.62
N THR A 78 -9.73 4.08 -14.54
CA THR A 78 -10.91 3.20 -14.63
C THR A 78 -10.69 1.96 -13.78
N GLY A 79 -11.62 1.64 -12.89
CA GLY A 79 -11.53 0.46 -12.01
C GLY A 79 -10.70 0.66 -10.74
N ILE A 80 -9.90 1.74 -10.64
CA ILE A 80 -9.24 2.16 -9.40
C ILE A 80 -9.89 3.44 -8.85
N LEU A 81 -9.78 4.56 -9.58
CA LEU A 81 -10.33 5.83 -9.08
C LEU A 81 -11.85 5.93 -9.27
N THR A 82 -12.35 5.40 -10.40
CA THR A 82 -13.78 5.39 -10.70
C THR A 82 -14.31 3.97 -10.88
N GLN A 83 -15.44 3.69 -10.25
CA GLN A 83 -16.24 2.52 -10.60
C GLN A 83 -16.79 2.66 -12.03
N ASN A 84 -16.99 1.55 -12.73
CA ASN A 84 -17.56 1.54 -14.08
C ASN A 84 -19.09 1.76 -14.06
N ILE A 85 -19.53 2.85 -13.44
CA ILE A 85 -20.94 3.23 -13.28
C ILE A 85 -21.02 4.74 -13.53
N ILE A 86 -21.91 5.13 -14.45
CA ILE A 86 -22.17 6.55 -14.76
C ILE A 86 -23.57 6.88 -14.26
N THR A 87 -23.64 7.73 -13.24
CA THR A 87 -24.91 8.19 -12.68
C THR A 87 -25.17 9.63 -13.12
N PHE A 88 -26.36 9.86 -13.68
CA PHE A 88 -26.80 11.20 -14.02
C PHE A 88 -27.10 11.99 -12.74
N ASN A 89 -26.37 13.08 -12.51
CA ASN A 89 -26.47 13.86 -11.27
C ASN A 89 -27.31 15.14 -11.49
N LYS A 90 -26.88 16.00 -12.42
CA LYS A 90 -27.52 17.31 -12.68
C LYS A 90 -27.54 17.63 -14.17
N CYS A 91 -28.55 18.38 -14.60
CA CYS A 91 -28.55 19.05 -15.90
C CYS A 91 -29.09 20.48 -15.78
N SER A 92 -28.74 21.32 -16.76
CA SER A 92 -29.30 22.66 -16.90
C SER A 92 -30.07 22.75 -18.22
N LEU A 93 -31.35 23.11 -18.15
CA LEU A 93 -32.22 23.30 -19.31
C LEU A 93 -32.83 24.70 -19.27
N ARG A 94 -32.65 25.51 -20.31
CA ARG A 94 -33.25 26.85 -20.43
C ARG A 94 -33.06 27.73 -19.17
N ARG A 95 -31.83 27.77 -18.64
CA ARG A 95 -31.44 28.50 -17.41
C ARG A 95 -32.09 27.96 -16.12
N LYS A 96 -32.63 26.73 -16.15
CA LYS A 96 -33.12 25.99 -14.98
C LYS A 96 -32.20 24.82 -14.66
N LEU A 97 -31.66 24.77 -13.44
CA LEU A 97 -30.86 23.66 -12.95
C LEU A 97 -31.79 22.58 -12.37
N TYR A 98 -31.61 21.33 -12.80
CA TYR A 98 -32.31 20.15 -12.34
C TYR A 98 -31.31 19.17 -11.71
N GLY A 99 -31.69 18.57 -10.59
CA GLY A 99 -30.90 17.60 -9.84
C GLY A 99 -30.85 17.92 -8.36
N TYR A 100 -30.55 16.91 -7.54
CA TYR A 100 -30.46 17.04 -6.09
C TYR A 100 -29.14 17.72 -5.71
N VAL A 101 -29.18 18.69 -4.80
CA VAL A 101 -27.96 19.19 -4.16
C VAL A 101 -27.96 18.72 -2.72
N THR A 102 -26.92 17.97 -2.41
CA THR A 102 -26.61 17.59 -1.05
C THR A 102 -26.00 18.80 -0.33
N ASP A 103 -26.56 19.19 0.81
CA ASP A 103 -25.94 20.20 1.69
C ASP A 103 -24.60 19.68 2.25
N GLN A 104 -23.81 20.57 2.85
CA GLN A 104 -22.62 20.21 3.64
C GLN A 104 -22.93 19.18 4.75
N ALA A 105 -24.20 19.08 5.16
CA ALA A 105 -24.72 18.13 6.15
C ALA A 105 -25.19 16.79 5.57
N GLY A 106 -25.08 16.54 4.25
CA GLY A 106 -25.49 15.26 3.65
C GLY A 106 -26.98 15.15 3.30
N ASN A 107 -27.78 16.18 3.58
CA ASN A 107 -29.23 16.17 3.32
C ASN A 107 -29.53 16.47 1.84
N GLU A 108 -30.42 15.69 1.22
CA GLU A 108 -30.92 15.96 -0.13
C GLU A 108 -31.84 17.18 -0.12
N ILE A 109 -31.32 18.34 -0.52
CA ILE A 109 -32.15 19.53 -0.68
C ILE A 109 -32.82 19.45 -2.04
N GLN A 110 -34.13 19.21 -2.05
CA GLN A 110 -34.97 19.43 -3.22
C GLN A 110 -35.12 20.95 -3.40
N TYR A 111 -34.55 21.53 -4.46
CA TYR A 111 -34.77 22.95 -4.75
C TYR A 111 -36.23 23.20 -5.13
N PRO A 112 -37.00 24.00 -4.37
CA PRO A 112 -38.15 24.68 -4.93
C PRO A 112 -37.61 25.86 -5.75
N GLU A 113 -37.76 25.78 -7.07
CA GLU A 113 -37.49 26.86 -8.03
C GLU A 113 -36.08 27.51 -8.08
N VAL A 114 -35.31 27.04 -9.05
CA VAL A 114 -34.39 27.76 -9.95
C VAL A 114 -33.80 29.10 -9.49
N ARG A 115 -32.56 29.05 -8.99
CA ARG A 115 -31.65 30.20 -8.99
C ARG A 115 -31.20 30.45 -10.44
N LYS A 116 -31.61 31.57 -11.04
CA LYS A 116 -31.09 32.01 -12.35
C LYS A 116 -29.59 32.28 -12.21
N ILE A 117 -28.77 31.47 -12.87
CA ILE A 117 -27.35 31.77 -13.02
C ILE A 117 -27.27 32.89 -14.08
N ASN A 118 -26.93 34.11 -13.65
CA ASN A 118 -26.54 35.18 -14.56
C ASN A 118 -25.07 34.94 -14.90
N LEU A 119 -24.78 34.84 -16.19
CA LEU A 119 -23.42 34.97 -16.72
C LEU A 119 -23.09 36.47 -16.82
#